data_AF-A0A353C3L3-F1
#
_entry.id   AF-A0A353C3L3-F1
#
_cell.length_a   1.000
_cell.length_b   1.000
_cell.length_c   1.000
_cell.angle_alpha   90.00
_cell.angle_beta   90.00
_cell.angle_gamma   90.00
#
_symmetry.space_group_name_H-M   'P 1'
#
loop_
_entity.id
_entity.type
_entity.pdbx_description
1 polymer ?
#
loop_
_entity_poly.entity_id
_entity_poly.type
_entity_poly.pdbx_seq_one_letter_code
_entity_poly.pdbx_strand_id
1 'polypeptide(L)'
;MDMYTLITRDGTETKMPYTLPNRREHVTSHFTRNELDTGHEENAVFFKPTLDVIEETRMRLKTPITGSSGYRSRIKQAILYQEYLDECKRQGKAPKSGVVAKPGNSPHETGAAVDLYIPDGKQPEEFAKLLQKVSIDLGFPIARVGWKDYLGRGFVHVDLVFLLFTPYTSIANPFPNLWLPGVSW
;
A
#
# COMPACT_ATOMS: atom_id res chain seq x y z
N MET A 1 0.19 -12.16 -21.88
CA MET A 1 1.07 -11.69 -20.79
C MET A 1 0.17 -10.85 -19.91
N ASP A 2 0.08 -11.18 -18.63
CA ASP A 2 -0.76 -10.44 -17.71
C ASP A 2 -0.25 -8.99 -17.60
N MET A 3 -1.17 -8.06 -17.40
CA MET A 3 -0.87 -6.63 -17.33
C MET A 3 -1.52 -6.03 -16.09
N TYR A 4 -0.89 -5.00 -15.55
CA TYR A 4 -1.44 -4.17 -14.49
C TYR A 4 -1.63 -2.73 -14.99
N THR A 5 -2.47 -1.95 -14.30
CA THR A 5 -2.56 -0.50 -14.52
C THR A 5 -1.56 0.21 -13.62
N LEU A 6 -0.68 1.01 -14.20
CA LEU A 6 0.17 1.94 -13.48
C LEU A 6 -0.45 3.34 -13.55
N ILE A 7 -0.65 3.97 -12.40
CA ILE A 7 -1.09 5.36 -12.28
C ILE A 7 0.14 6.23 -11.98
N THR A 8 0.44 7.21 -12.83
CA THR A 8 1.52 8.17 -12.61
C THR A 8 1.07 9.32 -11.71
N ARG A 9 2.01 10.14 -11.24
CA ARG A 9 1.74 11.24 -10.28
C ARG A 9 0.69 12.25 -10.75
N ASP A 10 0.59 12.48 -12.06
CA ASP A 10 -0.39 13.35 -12.70
C ASP A 10 -1.77 12.70 -12.89
N GLY A 11 -1.94 11.43 -12.48
CA GLY A 11 -3.16 10.65 -12.63
C GLY A 11 -3.28 9.90 -13.96
N THR A 12 -2.26 9.95 -14.84
CA THR A 12 -2.30 9.20 -16.10
C THR A 12 -2.24 7.70 -15.84
N GLU A 13 -3.15 6.94 -16.44
CA GLU A 13 -3.19 5.48 -16.36
C GLU A 13 -2.53 4.85 -17.58
N THR A 14 -1.64 3.88 -17.36
CA THR A 14 -0.98 3.12 -18.44
C THR A 14 -1.00 1.63 -18.11
N LYS A 15 -1.31 0.79 -19.11
CA LYS A 15 -1.19 -0.67 -18.96
C LYS A 15 0.27 -1.09 -19.11
N MET A 16 0.79 -1.79 -18.10
CA MET A 16 2.17 -2.23 -18.03
C MET A 16 2.23 -3.76 -17.96
N PRO A 17 3.13 -4.42 -18.69
CA PRO A 17 3.37 -5.84 -18.50
C PRO A 17 4.14 -6.08 -17.19
N TYR A 18 3.91 -7.22 -16.55
CA TYR A 18 4.82 -7.69 -15.51
C TYR A 18 6.18 -8.02 -16.12
N THR A 19 7.26 -7.67 -15.43
CA THR A 19 8.60 -8.11 -15.81
C THR A 19 8.86 -9.52 -15.29
N LEU A 20 9.72 -10.29 -15.96
CA LEU A 20 9.98 -11.70 -15.64
C LEU A 20 11.45 -12.01 -15.26
N PRO A 21 12.09 -11.26 -14.34
CA PRO A 21 13.41 -11.66 -13.87
C PRO A 21 13.30 -13.02 -13.15
N ASN A 22 14.17 -13.96 -13.53
CA ASN A 22 14.21 -15.31 -12.94
C ASN A 22 12.87 -16.07 -13.00
N ARG A 23 12.06 -15.84 -14.04
CA ARG A 23 10.73 -16.48 -14.25
C ARG A 23 9.69 -16.17 -13.18
N ARG A 24 9.83 -15.05 -12.45
CA ARG A 24 8.81 -14.55 -11.52
C ARG A 24 8.24 -13.25 -12.04
N GLU A 25 6.95 -13.02 -11.86
CA GLU A 25 6.31 -11.76 -12.21
C GLU A 25 6.68 -10.67 -11.21
N HIS A 26 7.12 -9.52 -11.73
CA HIS A 26 7.61 -8.38 -10.96
C HIS A 26 6.89 -7.10 -11.37
N VAL A 27 6.49 -6.32 -10.36
CA VAL A 27 5.89 -4.99 -10.52
C VAL A 27 6.99 -3.93 -10.53
N THR A 28 7.99 -4.08 -9.65
CA THR A 28 9.24 -3.28 -9.63
C THR A 28 10.44 -4.21 -9.76
N SER A 29 11.66 -3.65 -9.79
CA SER A 29 12.89 -4.46 -9.86
C SER A 29 13.02 -5.43 -8.68
N HIS A 30 12.47 -5.08 -7.52
CA HIS A 30 12.63 -5.85 -6.29
C HIS A 30 11.34 -6.43 -5.69
N PHE A 31 10.17 -5.96 -6.10
CA PHE A 31 8.89 -6.43 -5.59
C PHE A 31 8.15 -7.27 -6.64
N THR A 32 7.82 -8.50 -6.24
CA THR A 32 7.06 -9.44 -7.06
C THR A 32 5.58 -9.08 -7.12
N ARG A 33 4.87 -9.60 -8.13
CA ARG A 33 3.40 -9.54 -8.18
C ARG A 33 2.80 -10.10 -6.89
N ASN A 34 3.26 -11.25 -6.41
CA ASN A 34 2.69 -11.91 -5.23
C ASN A 34 2.81 -11.07 -3.94
N GLU A 35 3.81 -10.21 -3.85
CA GLU A 35 3.99 -9.31 -2.71
C GLU A 35 3.07 -8.10 -2.74
N LEU A 36 2.70 -7.63 -3.94
CA LEU A 36 1.97 -6.37 -4.13
C LEU A 36 0.55 -6.55 -4.67
N ASP A 37 0.18 -7.72 -5.19
CA ASP A 37 -1.14 -8.04 -5.72
C ASP A 37 -1.72 -9.20 -4.91
N THR A 38 -2.41 -8.87 -3.82
CA THR A 38 -2.96 -9.89 -2.92
C THR A 38 -4.22 -10.50 -3.51
N GLY A 39 -4.06 -11.53 -4.34
CA GLY A 39 -5.17 -12.25 -4.96
C GLY A 39 -4.98 -12.57 -6.43
N HIS A 40 -3.87 -12.17 -7.05
CA HIS A 40 -3.66 -12.27 -8.51
C HIS A 40 -4.81 -11.61 -9.28
N GLU A 41 -5.14 -10.39 -8.89
CA GLU A 41 -6.27 -9.66 -9.45
C GLU A 41 -6.02 -9.39 -10.94
N GLU A 42 -6.98 -9.74 -11.81
CA GLU A 42 -6.86 -9.55 -13.27
C GLU A 42 -6.66 -8.08 -13.68
N ASN A 43 -6.99 -7.15 -12.79
CA ASN A 43 -6.89 -5.71 -13.00
C ASN A 43 -6.17 -5.03 -11.84
N ALA A 44 -5.00 -5.55 -11.46
CA ALA A 44 -4.16 -4.92 -10.45
C ALA A 44 -3.86 -3.45 -10.83
N VAL A 45 -3.97 -2.55 -9.85
CA VAL A 45 -3.70 -1.12 -10.02
C VAL A 45 -2.59 -0.72 -9.04
N PHE A 46 -1.57 -0.02 -9.54
CA PHE A 46 -0.47 0.47 -8.73
C PHE A 46 -0.22 1.95 -8.98
N PHE A 47 -0.01 2.71 -7.91
CA PHE A 47 0.39 4.10 -8.01
C PHE A 47 1.91 4.21 -8.00
N LYS A 48 2.47 4.76 -9.09
CA LYS A 48 3.91 4.84 -9.30
C LYS A 48 4.65 5.52 -8.14
N PRO A 49 4.20 6.67 -7.59
CA PRO A 49 4.86 7.28 -6.43
C PRO A 49 4.98 6.35 -5.21
N THR A 50 3.97 5.51 -4.95
CA THR A 50 4.05 4.53 -3.85
C THR A 50 5.14 3.48 -4.15
N LEU A 51 5.20 2.98 -5.39
CA LEU A 51 6.24 2.05 -5.82
C LEU A 51 7.64 2.67 -5.73
N ASP A 52 7.79 3.94 -6.15
CA ASP A 52 9.06 4.67 -6.12
C ASP A 52 9.57 4.82 -4.67
N VAL A 53 8.69 5.14 -3.72
CA VAL A 53 9.06 5.26 -2.30
C VAL A 53 9.55 3.94 -1.72
N ILE A 54 8.84 2.83 -1.97
CA ILE A 54 9.23 1.52 -1.41
C ILE A 54 10.51 0.98 -2.06
N GLU A 55 10.70 1.20 -3.37
CA GLU A 55 11.88 0.79 -4.11
C GLU A 55 13.11 1.56 -3.63
N GLU A 56 13.02 2.89 -3.53
CA GLU A 56 14.12 3.75 -3.07
C GLU A 56 14.46 3.48 -1.60
N THR A 57 13.46 3.24 -0.75
CA THR A 57 13.68 2.84 0.65
C THR A 57 14.45 1.53 0.74
N ARG A 58 14.10 0.54 -0.09
CA ARG A 58 14.82 -0.72 -0.18
C ARG A 58 16.27 -0.52 -0.61
N MET A 59 16.50 0.30 -1.64
CA MET A 59 17.85 0.62 -2.13
C MET A 59 18.72 1.27 -1.04
N ARG A 60 18.15 2.19 -0.25
CA ARG A 60 18.88 2.88 0.84
C ARG A 60 19.18 1.98 2.03
N LEU A 61 18.25 1.10 2.39
CA LEU A 61 18.45 0.17 3.51
C LEU A 61 19.52 -0.88 3.22
N LYS A 62 19.73 -1.23 1.95
CA LYS A 62 20.61 -2.33 1.53
C LYS A 62 20.24 -3.66 2.20
N THR A 63 19.01 -3.78 2.68
CA THR A 63 18.42 -4.96 3.30
C THR A 63 17.13 -5.29 2.55
N PRO A 64 16.79 -6.57 2.34
CA PRO A 64 15.51 -6.94 1.76
C PRO A 64 14.33 -6.36 2.55
N ILE A 65 13.36 -5.79 1.82
CA ILE A 65 12.05 -5.41 2.33
C ILE A 65 11.03 -6.25 1.57
N THR A 66 10.23 -7.04 2.27
CA THR A 66 9.21 -7.89 1.64
C THR A 66 7.86 -7.20 1.71
N GLY A 67 7.12 -7.20 0.60
CA GLY A 67 5.73 -6.74 0.61
C GLY A 67 4.83 -7.74 1.34
N SER A 68 4.01 -7.25 2.26
CA SER A 68 2.97 -8.05 2.93
C SER A 68 1.65 -7.96 2.19
N SER A 69 1.29 -6.76 1.73
CA SER A 69 0.07 -6.54 0.93
C SER A 69 0.22 -5.28 0.08
N GLY A 70 -0.35 -5.25 -1.12
CA GLY A 70 -0.40 -4.05 -1.97
C GLY A 70 -1.82 -3.80 -2.44
N TYR A 71 -2.05 -3.78 -3.74
CA TYR A 71 -3.37 -3.63 -4.31
C TYR A 71 -4.35 -4.70 -3.83
N ARG A 72 -5.58 -4.26 -3.54
CA ARG A 72 -6.72 -5.12 -3.20
C ARG A 72 -7.93 -4.65 -3.99
N SER A 73 -8.58 -5.56 -4.72
CA SER A 73 -9.84 -5.20 -5.37
C SER A 73 -10.93 -4.87 -4.33
N ARG A 74 -11.92 -4.09 -4.75
CA ARG A 74 -13.10 -3.80 -3.92
C ARG A 74 -13.83 -5.08 -3.46
N ILE A 75 -13.85 -6.10 -4.31
CA ILE A 75 -14.41 -7.41 -3.99
C ILE A 75 -13.60 -8.07 -2.88
N LYS A 76 -12.27 -8.10 -3.00
CA LYS A 76 -11.41 -8.65 -1.97
C LYS A 76 -11.55 -7.90 -0.64
N GLN A 77 -11.64 -6.57 -0.69
CA GLN A 77 -11.88 -5.76 0.51
C GLN A 77 -13.23 -6.08 1.17
N ALA A 78 -14.28 -6.35 0.39
CA ALA A 78 -15.59 -6.76 0.91
C ALA A 78 -15.54 -8.12 1.60
N ILE A 79 -14.82 -9.09 1.02
CA ILE A 79 -14.61 -10.41 1.62
C ILE A 79 -13.87 -10.26 2.96
N LEU A 80 -12.75 -9.54 2.99
CA LEU A 80 -11.96 -9.32 4.21
C LEU A 80 -12.77 -8.62 5.31
N TYR A 81 -13.58 -7.63 4.92
CA TYR A 81 -14.44 -6.92 5.87
C TYR A 81 -15.53 -7.85 6.44
N GLN A 82 -16.13 -8.71 5.61
CA GLN A 82 -17.13 -9.68 6.07
C GLN A 82 -16.51 -10.73 7.00
N GLU A 83 -15.35 -11.29 6.64
CA GLU A 83 -14.60 -12.25 7.48
C GLU A 83 -14.30 -11.66 8.86
N TYR A 84 -13.92 -10.38 8.92
CA TYR A 84 -13.71 -9.66 10.17
C TYR A 84 -14.97 -9.53 11.02
N LEU A 85 -16.12 -9.22 10.41
CA LEU A 85 -17.40 -9.14 11.11
C LEU A 85 -17.81 -10.51 11.67
N ASP A 86 -17.65 -11.56 10.88
CA ASP A 86 -17.97 -12.94 11.28
C ASP A 86 -17.06 -13.41 12.43
N GLU A 87 -15.77 -13.05 12.39
CA GLU A 87 -14.85 -13.30 13.49
C GLU A 87 -15.28 -12.57 14.78
N CYS A 88 -15.62 -11.27 14.68
CA CYS A 88 -16.09 -10.49 15.83
C CYS A 88 -17.33 -11.15 16.45
N LYS A 89 -18.29 -11.57 15.62
CA LYS A 89 -19.49 -12.29 16.05
C LYS A 89 -19.14 -13.61 16.75
N ARG A 90 -18.25 -14.42 16.17
CA ARG A 90 -17.78 -15.69 16.75
C ARG A 90 -17.09 -15.50 18.11
N GLN A 91 -16.36 -14.39 18.28
CA GLN A 91 -15.68 -14.06 19.53
C GLN A 91 -16.56 -13.31 20.55
N GLY A 92 -17.82 -13.00 20.22
CA GLY A 92 -18.70 -12.19 21.07
C GLY A 92 -18.19 -10.75 21.27
N LYS A 93 -17.44 -10.20 20.32
CA LYS A 93 -16.84 -8.86 20.38
C LYS A 93 -17.55 -7.92 19.41
N ALA A 94 -17.64 -6.65 19.79
CA ALA A 94 -18.06 -5.61 18.87
C ALA A 94 -16.93 -5.31 17.85
N PRO A 95 -17.24 -5.15 16.55
CA PRO A 95 -16.29 -4.65 15.57
C PRO A 95 -15.71 -3.30 16.00
N LYS A 96 -14.38 -3.17 15.97
CA LYS A 96 -13.64 -1.95 16.28
C LYS A 96 -13.30 -1.22 14.99
N SER A 97 -13.54 0.08 14.96
CA SER A 97 -13.11 0.95 13.85
C SER A 97 -11.58 0.88 13.69
N GLY A 98 -11.09 0.93 12.45
CA GLY A 98 -9.65 0.92 12.14
C GLY A 98 -8.99 -0.46 12.19
N VAL A 99 -9.71 -1.57 12.35
CA VAL A 99 -9.10 -2.91 12.26
C VAL A 99 -9.09 -3.41 10.81
N VAL A 100 -10.24 -3.38 10.14
CA VAL A 100 -10.39 -3.65 8.71
C VAL A 100 -11.26 -2.55 8.10
N ALA A 101 -10.78 -1.91 7.04
CA ALA A 101 -11.52 -0.85 6.37
C ALA A 101 -12.78 -1.39 5.66
N LYS A 102 -13.85 -0.59 5.64
CA LYS A 102 -15.02 -0.88 4.79
C LYS A 102 -14.62 -0.79 3.31
N PRO A 103 -15.26 -1.55 2.41
CA PRO A 103 -15.05 -1.41 0.97
C PRO A 103 -15.36 0.00 0.48
N GLY A 104 -14.50 0.57 -0.35
CA GLY A 104 -14.51 1.96 -0.78
C GLY A 104 -13.72 2.92 0.12
N ASN A 105 -13.29 2.47 1.30
CA ASN A 105 -12.52 3.30 2.24
C ASN A 105 -11.06 2.82 2.40
N SER A 106 -10.69 1.68 1.81
CA SER A 106 -9.33 1.13 1.93
C SER A 106 -8.39 1.83 0.94
N PRO A 107 -7.27 2.42 1.39
CA PRO A 107 -6.25 2.96 0.49
C PRO A 107 -5.71 1.92 -0.52
N HIS A 108 -5.72 0.63 -0.15
CA HIS A 108 -5.27 -0.45 -1.03
C HIS A 108 -6.17 -0.65 -2.27
N GLU A 109 -7.44 -0.23 -2.21
CA GLU A 109 -8.34 -0.27 -3.37
C GLU A 109 -7.93 0.72 -4.46
N THR A 110 -7.09 1.70 -4.13
CA THR A 110 -6.62 2.73 -5.07
C THR A 110 -5.29 2.39 -5.72
N GLY A 111 -4.60 1.34 -5.26
CA GLY A 111 -3.24 1.02 -5.68
C GLY A 111 -2.15 1.94 -5.09
N ALA A 112 -2.53 2.92 -4.26
CA ALA A 112 -1.61 3.88 -3.65
C ALA A 112 -1.13 3.50 -2.24
N ALA A 113 -1.36 2.27 -1.80
CA ALA A 113 -0.97 1.78 -0.47
C ALA A 113 -0.32 0.41 -0.51
N VAL A 114 0.66 0.20 0.37
CA VAL A 114 1.40 -1.05 0.54
C VAL A 114 1.67 -1.28 2.02
N ASP A 115 1.45 -2.50 2.48
CA ASP A 115 1.94 -2.98 3.76
C ASP A 115 3.29 -3.68 3.53
N LEU A 116 4.30 -3.27 4.27
CA LEU A 116 5.65 -3.82 4.22
C LEU A 116 5.99 -4.54 5.52
N TYR A 117 6.61 -5.70 5.44
CA TYR A 117 7.23 -6.29 6.63
C TYR A 117 8.39 -5.42 7.10
N ILE A 118 8.49 -5.24 8.41
CA ILE A 118 9.60 -4.52 9.01
C ILE A 118 10.85 -5.41 8.88
N PRO A 119 11.95 -4.91 8.30
CA PRO A 119 13.18 -5.70 8.18
C PRO A 119 13.75 -6.09 9.54
N ASP A 120 14.37 -7.27 9.62
CA ASP A 120 14.97 -7.77 10.86
C ASP A 120 15.95 -6.76 11.47
N GLY A 121 15.84 -6.55 12.78
CA GLY A 121 16.68 -5.60 13.52
C GLY A 121 16.31 -4.13 13.34
N LYS A 122 15.23 -3.79 12.61
CA LYS A 122 14.70 -2.43 12.52
C LYS A 122 13.57 -2.20 13.50
N GLN A 123 13.58 -1.01 14.13
CA GLN A 123 12.45 -0.55 14.92
C GLN A 123 11.37 0.03 13.99
N PRO A 124 10.07 -0.20 14.28
CA PRO A 124 8.97 0.27 13.45
C PRO A 124 9.01 1.78 13.17
N GLU A 125 9.27 2.57 14.20
CA GLU A 125 9.31 4.03 14.11
C GLU A 125 10.46 4.53 13.21
N GLU A 126 11.64 3.91 13.31
CA GLU A 126 12.79 4.27 12.47
C GLU A 126 12.53 3.93 11.01
N PHE A 127 11.92 2.77 10.75
CA PHE A 127 11.57 2.36 9.39
C PHE A 127 10.48 3.27 8.80
N ALA A 128 9.48 3.64 9.59
CA ALA A 128 8.44 4.59 9.20
C ALA A 128 9.03 5.97 8.87
N LYS A 129 9.93 6.50 9.71
CA LYS A 129 10.62 7.78 9.46
C LYS A 129 11.47 7.73 8.19
N LEU A 130 12.09 6.59 7.88
CA LEU A 130 12.84 6.42 6.64
C LEU A 130 11.94 6.50 5.40
N LEU A 131 10.80 5.82 5.42
CA LEU A 131 9.82 5.88 4.33
C LEU A 131 9.32 7.33 4.10
N GLN A 132 9.02 8.04 5.18
CA GLN A 132 8.64 9.47 5.11
C GLN A 132 9.75 10.33 4.54
N LYS A 133 11.00 10.13 4.99
CA LYS A 133 12.16 10.85 4.47
C LYS A 133 12.37 10.57 2.99
N VAL A 134 12.26 9.32 2.55
CA VAL A 134 12.39 8.95 1.14
C VAL A 134 11.30 9.62 0.30
N SER A 135 10.06 9.67 0.79
CA SER A 135 8.98 10.42 0.12
C SER A 135 9.34 11.88 -0.13
N ILE A 136 9.86 12.57 0.89
CA ILE A 136 10.32 13.96 0.78
C ILE A 136 11.49 14.08 -0.20
N ASP A 137 12.49 13.21 -0.09
CA ASP A 137 13.70 13.25 -0.90
C ASP A 137 13.39 12.98 -2.40
N LEU A 138 12.31 12.25 -2.70
CA LEU A 138 11.77 12.04 -4.06
C LEU A 138 10.90 13.22 -4.56
N GLY A 139 10.73 14.28 -3.76
CA GLY A 139 9.93 15.46 -4.12
C GLY A 139 8.42 15.24 -3.98
N PHE A 140 8.00 14.26 -3.17
CA PHE A 140 6.61 14.06 -2.78
C PHE A 140 6.34 14.68 -1.40
N PRO A 141 5.09 15.03 -1.07
CA PRO A 141 4.71 15.32 0.31
C PRO A 141 4.97 14.12 1.23
N ILE A 142 4.93 14.37 2.54
CA ILE A 142 5.19 13.35 3.55
C ILE A 142 4.19 12.20 3.41
N ALA A 143 4.73 10.99 3.17
CA ALA A 143 3.93 9.79 3.09
C ALA A 143 3.15 9.54 4.38
N ARG A 144 1.93 9.02 4.25
CA ARG A 144 1.16 8.54 5.39
C ARG A 144 1.72 7.19 5.77
N VAL A 145 2.13 7.07 7.03
CA VAL A 145 2.77 5.86 7.53
C VAL A 145 2.17 5.52 8.88
N GLY A 146 1.65 4.31 9.00
CA GLY A 146 1.24 3.69 10.26
C GLY A 146 1.96 2.37 10.45
N TRP A 147 2.07 1.89 11.67
CA TRP A 147 2.66 0.57 11.93
C TRP A 147 1.84 -0.18 12.96
N LYS A 148 1.85 -1.50 12.82
CA LYS A 148 1.17 -2.39 13.75
C LYS A 148 2.02 -3.64 13.94
N ASP A 149 2.08 -4.10 15.18
CA ASP A 149 2.65 -5.41 15.48
C ASP A 149 1.53 -6.45 15.43
N TYR A 150 1.72 -7.48 14.61
CA TYR A 150 0.81 -8.62 14.54
C TYR A 150 1.58 -9.91 14.69
N LEU A 151 1.27 -10.67 15.75
CA LEU A 151 1.88 -11.97 16.05
C LEU A 151 3.43 -11.95 16.12
N GLY A 152 4.00 -10.84 16.59
CA GLY A 152 5.46 -10.66 16.71
C GLY A 152 6.16 -10.35 15.38
N ARG A 153 5.40 -10.09 14.31
CA ARG A 153 5.90 -9.50 13.07
C ARG A 153 5.26 -8.13 12.90
N GLY A 154 6.07 -7.10 13.04
CA GLY A 154 5.65 -5.75 12.73
C GLY A 154 5.53 -5.55 11.22
N PHE A 155 4.49 -4.83 10.82
CA PHE A 155 4.37 -4.29 9.47
C PHE A 155 4.19 -2.77 9.53
N VAL A 156 4.64 -2.12 8.47
CA VAL A 156 4.44 -0.69 8.22
C VAL A 156 3.50 -0.56 7.04
N HIS A 157 2.37 0.11 7.26
CA HIS A 157 1.48 0.57 6.21
C HIS A 157 2.00 1.90 5.67
N VAL A 158 2.27 1.98 4.37
CA VAL A 158 2.62 3.22 3.68
C VAL A 158 1.58 3.50 2.62
N ASP A 159 1.03 4.71 2.60
CA ASP A 159 0.14 5.16 1.55
C ASP A 159 0.37 6.62 1.12
N LEU A 160 0.15 6.85 -0.17
CA LEU A 160 0.18 8.16 -0.83
C LEU A 160 -1.16 8.48 -1.47
N VAL A 161 -2.26 7.94 -0.94
CA VAL A 161 -3.59 8.04 -1.56
C VAL A 161 -4.05 9.50 -1.76
N PHE A 162 -3.59 10.40 -0.90
CA PHE A 162 -3.87 11.84 -1.00
C PHE A 162 -3.33 12.48 -2.28
N LEU A 163 -2.30 11.89 -2.91
CA LEU A 163 -1.74 12.36 -4.18
C LEU A 163 -2.61 12.02 -5.39
N LEU A 164 -3.61 11.14 -5.25
CA LEU A 164 -4.54 10.82 -6.33
C LEU A 164 -5.61 11.89 -6.53
N PHE A 165 -5.69 12.89 -5.66
CA PHE A 165 -6.77 13.87 -5.62
C PHE A 165 -6.26 15.32 -5.65
N THR A 166 -7.19 16.26 -5.81
CA THR A 166 -6.93 17.70 -5.67
C THR A 166 -6.24 18.01 -4.33
N PRO A 167 -5.17 18.85 -4.32
CA PRO A 167 -4.69 19.70 -5.42
C PRO A 167 -3.69 19.03 -6.39
N TYR A 168 -3.39 17.75 -6.25
CA TYR A 168 -2.34 17.08 -7.04
C TYR A 168 -2.86 16.58 -8.40
N THR A 169 -4.14 16.26 -8.48
CA THR A 169 -4.86 15.90 -9.71
C THR A 169 -6.16 16.71 -9.82
N SER A 170 -6.90 16.51 -10.92
CA SER A 170 -8.25 17.07 -11.12
C SER A 170 -9.37 16.29 -10.43
N ILE A 171 -9.06 15.17 -9.74
CA ILE A 171 -10.07 14.30 -9.12
C ILE A 171 -10.36 14.79 -7.69
N ALA A 172 -11.63 14.99 -7.35
CA ALA A 172 -12.01 15.42 -6.00
C ALA A 172 -11.73 14.32 -4.95
N ASN A 173 -11.22 14.70 -3.78
CA ASN A 173 -10.95 13.77 -2.68
C ASN A 173 -12.27 13.32 -2.02
N PRO A 174 -12.64 12.02 -2.05
CA PRO A 174 -13.87 11.54 -1.42
C PRO A 174 -13.80 11.53 0.11
N PHE A 175 -12.60 11.59 0.71
CA PHE A 175 -12.38 11.58 2.16
C PHE A 175 -11.37 12.67 2.59
N PRO A 176 -11.72 13.96 2.45
CA PRO A 176 -10.79 15.08 2.61
C PRO A 176 -10.21 15.23 4.03
N ASN A 177 -10.84 14.64 5.04
CA ASN A 177 -10.34 14.67 6.43
C ASN A 177 -9.45 13.48 6.78
N LEU A 178 -9.47 12.40 5.99
CA LEU A 178 -8.74 11.15 6.27
C LEU A 178 -7.52 11.00 5.37
N TRP A 179 -7.64 11.44 4.12
CA TRP A 179 -6.61 11.29 3.09
C TRP A 179 -5.86 12.60 2.91
N LEU A 180 -5.07 12.94 3.93
CA LEU A 180 -4.19 14.11 3.99
C LEU A 180 -2.74 13.68 4.22
N PRO A 181 -1.73 14.43 3.72
CA PRO A 181 -0.32 14.13 3.94
C PRO A 181 0.03 13.97 5.43
N GLY A 182 0.93 13.04 5.75
CA GLY A 182 1.49 12.88 7.11
C GLY A 182 0.53 12.37 8.20
N VAL A 183 -0.73 12.06 7.88
CA VAL A 183 -1.67 11.44 8.83
C VAL A 183 -1.20 10.01 9.17
N SER A 184 -0.95 9.74 10.45
CA SER A 184 -0.70 8.37 10.94
C SER A 184 -2.00 7.57 10.92
N TRP A 185 -1.88 6.31 10.51
CA TRP A 185 -2.93 5.30 10.67
C TRP A 185 -2.97 4.78 12.11
#